data_AF-A0A7W4BWV4-F1
#
_entry.id   AF-A0A7W4BWV4-F1
#
_cell.length_a   1.000
_cell.length_b   1.000
_cell.length_c   1.000
_cell.angle_alpha   90.00
_cell.angle_beta   90.00
_cell.angle_gamma   90.00
#
_symmetry.space_group_name_H-M   'P 1'
#
loop_
_entity.id
_entity.type
_entity.pdbx_description
1 polymer ?
#
loop_
_entity_poly.entity_id
_entity_poly.type
_entity_poly.pdbx_seq_one_letter_code
_entity_poly.pdbx_strand_id
1 'polypeptide(L)'
;MSDTQKLDFSAINDPTLASFNQQKNLIKRMLKGNSATCSDCSKPLTLQLPPNTKKAPKSAKAPGIYCAKGCTDIELDMEAVALMK
;
A
#
# COMPACT_ATOMS: atom_id res chain seq x y z
N MET A 1 27.09 -34.35 -8.01
CA MET A 1 27.20 -33.76 -6.66
C MET A 1 26.29 -32.54 -6.66
N SER A 2 25.11 -32.68 -6.05
CA SER A 2 24.08 -31.64 -6.06
C SER A 2 24.26 -30.76 -4.84
N ASP A 3 25.13 -29.75 -4.96
CA ASP A 3 25.23 -28.67 -3.99
C ASP A 3 24.07 -27.71 -4.21
N THR A 4 22.90 -28.08 -3.68
CA THR A 4 21.82 -27.12 -3.45
C THR A 4 22.36 -26.14 -2.42
N GLN A 5 22.89 -25.00 -2.88
CA GLN A 5 23.29 -23.88 -2.03
C GLN A 5 22.15 -23.64 -1.03
N LYS A 6 22.42 -23.89 0.26
CA LYS A 6 21.52 -23.51 1.35
C LYS A 6 21.39 -22.00 1.27
N LEU A 7 20.31 -21.53 0.63
CA LEU A 7 19.96 -20.12 0.59
C LEU A 7 19.77 -19.67 2.04
N ASP A 8 20.71 -18.86 2.54
CA ASP A 8 20.63 -18.29 3.88
C ASP A 8 19.66 -17.11 3.83
N PHE A 9 18.41 -17.37 4.20
CA PHE A 9 17.34 -16.37 4.23
C PHE A 9 17.38 -15.48 5.48
N SER A 10 18.30 -15.72 6.42
CA SER A 10 18.41 -14.92 7.64
C SER A 10 18.71 -13.46 7.35
N ALA A 11 19.57 -13.19 6.35
CA ALA A 11 19.90 -11.84 5.90
C ALA A 11 18.72 -11.07 5.25
N ILE A 12 17.64 -11.78 4.90
CA ILE A 12 16.46 -11.21 4.21
C ILE A 12 15.32 -10.95 5.21
N ASN A 13 15.28 -11.64 6.35
CA ASN A 13 14.20 -11.50 7.34
C ASN A 13 14.13 -10.11 7.98
N ASP A 14 15.26 -9.54 8.37
CA ASP A 14 15.29 -8.21 8.98
C ASP A 14 14.86 -7.08 8.02
N PRO A 15 15.42 -6.99 6.79
CA PRO A 15 15.00 -5.96 5.84
C PRO A 15 13.55 -6.14 5.38
N THR A 16 13.05 -7.39 5.31
CA THR A 16 11.64 -7.63 4.97
C THR A 16 10.71 -7.18 6.08
N LEU A 17 11.04 -7.46 7.35
CA LEU A 17 10.26 -6.97 8.50
C LEU A 17 10.26 -5.43 8.57
N ALA A 18 11.40 -4.79 8.33
CA ALA A 18 11.50 -3.35 8.26
C ALA A 18 10.62 -2.77 7.14
N SER A 19 10.68 -3.35 5.94
CA SER A 19 9.88 -2.94 4.79
C SER A 19 8.38 -3.09 5.06
N PHE A 20 7.96 -4.21 5.66
CA PHE A 20 6.58 -4.45 6.04
C PHE A 20 6.06 -3.41 7.03
N ASN A 21 6.85 -3.13 8.08
CA ASN A 21 6.48 -2.13 9.09
C ASN A 21 6.39 -0.72 8.49
N GLN A 22 7.29 -0.36 7.57
CA GLN A 22 7.23 0.91 6.85
C GLN A 22 5.95 1.03 6.02
N GLN A 23 5.61 0.02 5.23
CA GLN A 23 4.39 0.00 4.42
C GLN A 23 3.13 0.08 5.29
N LYS A 24 3.07 -0.72 6.37
CA LYS A 24 1.95 -0.70 7.32
C LYS A 24 1.77 0.67 7.98
N ASN A 25 2.87 1.30 8.40
CA ASN A 25 2.82 2.63 9.02
C ASN A 25 2.40 3.71 8.02
N LEU A 26 2.85 3.62 6.76
CA LEU A 26 2.42 4.50 5.68
C LEU A 26 0.90 4.44 5.48
N ILE A 27 0.35 3.24 5.34
CA ILE A 27 -1.09 3.03 5.16
C ILE A 27 -1.87 3.62 6.33
N LYS A 28 -1.47 3.29 7.57
CA LYS A 28 -2.11 3.83 8.78
C LYS A 28 -2.06 5.36 8.85
N ARG A 29 -0.92 5.96 8.49
CA ARG A 29 -0.74 7.41 8.49
C ARG A 29 -1.68 8.09 7.50
N MET A 30 -1.76 7.56 6.27
CA MET A 30 -2.66 8.04 5.22
C MET A 30 -4.13 7.91 5.62
N LEU A 31 -4.55 6.76 6.16
CA LEU A 31 -5.93 6.53 6.61
C LEU A 31 -6.35 7.42 7.80
N LYS A 32 -5.39 7.85 8.63
CA LYS A 32 -5.63 8.85 9.70
C LYS A 32 -5.78 10.28 9.16
N GLY A 33 -5.69 10.49 7.85
CA GLY A 33 -5.76 11.81 7.21
C GLY A 33 -4.46 12.61 7.26
N ASN A 34 -3.34 12.00 7.67
CA ASN A 34 -2.05 12.68 7.64
C ASN A 34 -1.45 12.63 6.23
N SER A 35 -0.74 13.69 5.84
CA SER A 35 0.04 13.70 4.61
C SER A 35 1.24 12.74 4.71
N ALA A 36 1.53 12.05 3.62
CA ALA A 36 2.76 11.29 3.44
C ALA A 36 3.33 11.55 2.04
N THR A 37 4.65 11.46 1.93
CA THR A 37 5.41 11.61 0.69
C THR A 37 5.92 10.25 0.22
N CYS A 38 6.02 10.08 -1.10
CA CYS A 38 6.66 8.93 -1.70
C CYS A 38 8.17 8.93 -1.42
N SER A 39 8.73 7.77 -1.05
CA SER A 39 10.17 7.61 -0.81
C SER A 39 11.01 7.89 -2.06
N ASP A 40 10.49 7.55 -3.24
CA ASP A 40 11.30 7.50 -4.46
C ASP A 40 11.31 8.83 -5.21
N CYS A 41 10.19 9.55 -5.16
CA CYS A 41 10.04 10.80 -5.91
C CYS A 41 9.71 12.01 -5.04
N SER A 42 9.63 11.84 -3.71
CA SER A 42 9.34 12.88 -2.71
C SER A 42 8.05 13.68 -2.97
N LYS A 43 7.15 13.16 -3.80
CA LYS A 43 5.85 13.79 -4.10
C LYS A 43 4.81 13.34 -3.07
N PRO A 44 3.77 14.17 -2.80
CA PRO A 44 2.68 13.76 -1.94
C PRO A 44 1.96 12.53 -2.51
N LEU A 45 1.60 11.60 -1.63
CA LEU A 45 0.76 10.45 -1.95
C LEU A 45 -0.71 10.86 -1.91
N THR A 46 -1.51 10.24 -2.78
CA THR A 46 -2.95 10.46 -2.85
C THR A 46 -3.69 9.22 -2.37
N LEU A 47 -4.65 9.41 -1.46
CA LEU A 47 -5.56 8.35 -1.01
C LEU A 47 -6.85 8.41 -1.85
N GLN A 48 -7.13 7.34 -2.58
CA GLN A 48 -8.39 7.13 -3.29
C GLN A 48 -9.31 6.30 -2.40
N LEU A 49 -10.46 6.85 -2.04
CA LEU A 49 -11.49 6.15 -1.28
C LEU A 49 -12.61 5.67 -2.22
N PRO A 50 -13.30 4.58 -1.86
CA PRO A 50 -14.45 4.13 -2.61
C PRO A 50 -15.60 5.15 -2.48
N PRO A 51 -16.49 5.21 -3.47
CA PRO A 51 -17.65 6.10 -3.41
C PRO A 51 -18.57 5.74 -2.23
N ASN A 52 -18.93 6.74 -1.42
CA ASN A 52 -19.84 6.58 -0.28
C ASN A 52 -21.30 6.35 -0.66
N THR A 53 -21.67 6.45 -1.95
CA THR A 53 -23.03 6.26 -2.43
C THR A 53 -23.08 5.32 -3.63
N LYS A 54 -24.14 4.49 -3.70
CA LYS A 54 -24.36 3.56 -4.84
C LYS A 54 -24.55 4.28 -6.20
N LYS A 55 -24.72 5.60 -6.19
CA LYS A 55 -24.95 6.44 -7.38
C LYS A 55 -23.70 7.19 -7.86
N ALA A 56 -22.61 7.16 -7.09
CA ALA A 56 -21.39 7.83 -7.51
C ALA A 56 -20.69 7.01 -8.60
N PRO A 57 -20.09 7.67 -9.61
CA PRO A 57 -19.37 6.98 -10.67
C PRO A 57 -18.26 6.13 -10.06
N LYS A 58 -18.11 4.89 -10.54
CA LYS A 58 -16.96 4.06 -10.17
C LYS A 58 -15.70 4.85 -10.51
N SER A 59 -14.83 5.07 -9.54
CA SER A 59 -13.54 5.71 -9.80
C SER A 59 -12.77 4.86 -10.80
N ALA A 60 -12.03 5.50 -11.71
CA ALA A 60 -11.23 4.81 -12.71
C ALA A 60 -10.13 3.93 -12.09
N LYS A 61 -9.79 4.18 -10.82
CA LYS A 61 -8.83 3.39 -10.04
C LYS A 61 -9.50 2.78 -8.83
N ALA A 62 -9.05 1.58 -8.46
CA ALA A 62 -9.42 0.92 -7.23
C ALA A 62 -9.11 1.82 -6.01
N PRO A 63 -9.80 1.64 -4.89
CA PRO A 63 -9.50 2.42 -3.70
C PRO A 63 -8.12 2.01 -3.15
N GLY A 64 -7.30 2.98 -2.76
CA GLY A 64 -5.88 2.73 -2.52
C GLY A 64 -5.03 3.97 -2.33
N ILE A 65 -3.73 3.79 -2.13
CA ILE A 65 -2.74 4.86 -2.01
C ILE A 65 -1.86 4.86 -3.26
N TYR A 66 -1.83 5.99 -3.94
CA TYR A 66 -1.15 6.13 -5.22
C TYR A 66 -0.18 7.31 -5.24
N CYS A 67 0.92 7.13 -5.93
CA CYS A 67 1.81 8.21 -6.33
C CYS A 67 1.43 8.71 -7.74
N ALA A 68 1.51 10.02 -7.98
CA ALA A 68 1.25 10.61 -9.31
C ALA A 68 2.17 10.07 -10.42
N LYS A 69 3.38 9.63 -10.06
CA LYS A 69 4.34 9.00 -10.99
C LYS A 69 4.22 7.48 -11.08
N GLY A 70 3.39 6.84 -10.24
CA GLY A 70 3.27 5.38 -10.18
C GLY A 70 4.35 4.67 -9.34
N CYS A 71 5.21 5.39 -8.61
CA CYS A 71 6.25 4.79 -7.75
C CYS A 71 5.66 3.98 -6.59
N THR A 72 4.50 4.40 -6.09
CA THR A 72 3.76 3.72 -5.03
C THR A 72 2.37 3.44 -5.58
N ASP A 73 2.01 2.17 -5.61
CA ASP A 73 0.72 1.68 -6.07
C ASP A 73 0.26 0.62 -5.07
N ILE A 74 -0.57 1.05 -4.11
CA ILE A 74 -1.08 0.20 -3.04
C ILE A 74 -2.60 0.17 -3.17
N GLU A 75 -3.12 -0.90 -3.75
CA GLU A 75 -4.55 -1.18 -3.75
C GLU A 75 -4.98 -1.66 -2.36
N LEU A 76 -6.07 -1.10 -1.85
CA LEU A 76 -6.64 -1.47 -0.56
C LEU A 76 -7.90 -2.29 -0.82
N ASP A 77 -7.89 -3.53 -0.34
CA ASP A 77 -9.08 -4.35 -0.31
C ASP A 77 -10.08 -3.77 0.71
N MET A 78 -11.17 -3.22 0.18
CA MET A 78 -12.25 -2.64 0.97
C MET A 78 -13.56 -3.43 0.82
N GLU A 79 -13.51 -4.68 0.35
CA GLU A 79 -14.69 -5.53 0.17
C GLU A 79 -15.44 -5.74 1.49
N ALA A 80 -14.71 -5.99 2.59
CA ALA A 80 -15.29 -6.17 3.91
C ALA A 80 -15.99 -4.91 4.45
N VAL A 81 -15.47 -3.71 4.13
CA VAL A 81 -16.06 -2.45 4.56
C VAL A 81 -17.33 -2.13 3.76
N ALA A 82 -17.39 -2.55 2.49
CA ALA A 82 -18.59 -2.38 1.66
C ALA A 82 -19.80 -3.17 2.18
N LEU A 83 -19.56 -4.26 2.93
CA LEU A 83 -20.57 -5.14 3.51
C LEU A 83 -21.05 -4.71 4.92
N MET A 84 -20.32 -3.84 5.62
CA MET A 84 -20.68 -3.34 6.96
C MET A 84 -21.73 -2.21 6.92
N LYS A 85 -22.66 -2.25 5.96
CA LYS A 85 -23.77 -1.30 5.85
C LYS A 85 -24.84 -1.53 6.91
#